data_AF-A0AA91DGP9-F1
#
_entry.id   AF-A0AA91DGP9-F1
#
_cell.length_a   1.000
_cell.length_b   1.000
_cell.length_c   1.000
_cell.angle_alpha   90.00
_cell.angle_beta   90.00
_cell.angle_gamma   90.00
#
_symmetry.space_group_name_H-M   'P 1'
#
loop_
_entity.id
_entity.type
_entity.pdbx_description
1 polymer ?
#
loop_
_entity_poly.entity_id
_entity_poly.type
_entity_poly.pdbx_seq_one_letter_code
_entity_poly.pdbx_strand_id
1 'polypeptide(L)'
;MSPDEIVSIYQRLSTSAGLVPPMICVLLDGEKKKSEEKARIEKESRNRLRFLDRSMLESYLLEPQAIHAALVELGCDCELDQVRGALSSVDLSDISRIDGAKVLHELFASISDAKEEFRKTRDVPILVSWLIANNPDFLAPLRELLQRLLLIDEVSHPA
;
A
#
# COMPACT_ATOMS: atom_id res chain seq x y z
N MET A 1 -0.96 19.27 -0.27
CA MET A 1 0.26 19.18 0.56
C MET A 1 1.35 18.56 -0.27
N SER A 2 2.49 19.22 -0.39
CA SER A 2 3.66 18.63 -1.04
C SER A 2 4.39 17.67 -0.05
N PRO A 3 5.15 16.69 -0.55
CA PRO A 3 5.97 15.82 0.30
C PRO A 3 6.92 16.61 1.22
N ASP A 4 7.42 17.76 0.77
CA ASP A 4 8.30 18.63 1.56
C ASP A 4 7.57 19.26 2.76
N GLU A 5 6.29 19.62 2.58
CA GLU A 5 5.44 20.12 3.68
C GLU A 5 5.20 19.02 4.73
N ILE A 6 4.99 17.78 4.28
CA ILE A 6 4.85 16.61 5.16
C ILE A 6 6.13 16.42 5.97
N VAL A 7 7.31 16.42 5.32
CA VAL A 7 8.61 16.29 6.00
C VAL A 7 8.79 17.33 7.10
N SER A 8 8.48 18.60 6.81
CA SER A 8 8.60 19.72 7.75
C SER A 8 7.71 19.55 8.99
N ILE A 9 6.47 19.10 8.81
CA ILE A 9 5.54 18.82 9.91
C ILE A 9 6.08 17.70 10.81
N TYR A 10 6.54 16.59 10.23
CA TYR A 10 7.07 15.45 11.00
C TYR A 10 8.41 15.76 11.68
N GLN A 11 9.29 16.54 11.05
CA GLN A 11 10.54 16.96 11.67
C GLN A 11 10.26 17.83 12.91
N ARG A 12 9.24 18.69 12.84
CA ARG A 12 8.81 19.49 14.01
C ARG A 12 8.19 18.64 15.10
N LEU A 13 7.29 17.72 14.75
CA LEU A 13 6.62 16.83 15.70
C LEU A 13 7.59 15.85 16.38
N SER A 14 8.58 15.34 15.66
CA SER A 14 9.61 14.44 16.20
C SER A 14 10.71 15.15 16.99
N THR A 15 10.86 16.49 16.84
CA THR A 15 11.83 17.29 17.59
C THR A 15 11.20 17.97 18.82
N SER A 16 9.89 18.24 18.80
CA SER A 16 9.17 18.74 19.97
C SER A 16 9.01 17.63 21.02
N ALA A 17 9.45 17.89 22.24
CA ALA A 17 9.51 16.97 23.38
C ALA A 17 8.14 16.52 23.93
N GLY A 18 7.27 15.97 23.08
CA GLY A 18 6.13 15.15 23.45
C GLY A 18 6.52 13.67 23.35
N LEU A 19 5.87 12.81 24.14
CA LEU A 19 6.02 11.35 24.29
C LEU A 19 5.81 10.54 22.98
N VAL A 20 6.45 10.94 21.90
CA VAL A 20 6.48 10.19 20.65
C VAL A 20 7.60 9.17 20.80
N PRO A 21 7.31 7.86 20.63
CA PRO A 21 8.34 6.84 20.70
C PRO A 21 9.51 7.19 19.78
N PRO A 22 10.76 6.93 20.21
CA PRO A 22 11.90 7.11 19.34
C PRO A 22 11.67 6.18 18.14
N MET A 23 11.62 6.76 16.94
CA MET A 23 11.46 6.10 15.62
C MET A 23 10.02 6.00 15.10
N ILE A 24 9.52 7.09 14.51
CA ILE A 24 8.48 7.03 13.48
C ILE A 24 9.20 6.87 12.13
N CYS A 25 9.08 5.70 11.51
CA CYS A 25 9.35 5.51 10.08
C CYS A 25 8.02 5.70 9.32
N VAL A 26 7.99 6.62 8.37
CA VAL A 26 6.81 6.84 7.52
C VAL A 26 7.05 6.17 6.18
N LEU A 27 6.11 5.29 5.80
CA LEU A 27 6.09 4.63 4.51
C LEU A 27 5.12 5.37 3.59
N LEU A 28 5.67 5.93 2.51
CA LEU A 28 4.94 6.74 1.54
C LEU A 28 4.62 5.91 0.30
N ASP A 29 3.50 6.23 -0.33
CA ASP A 29 3.19 5.72 -1.67
C ASP A 29 4.28 6.16 -2.65
N GLY A 30 4.68 5.23 -3.51
CA GLY A 30 5.73 5.42 -4.50
C GLY A 30 5.31 6.26 -5.71
N GLU A 31 4.14 6.91 -5.71
CA GLU A 31 3.54 7.58 -6.88
C GLU A 31 4.56 8.39 -7.71
N LYS A 32 4.61 8.07 -9.02
CA LYS A 32 5.21 8.78 -10.19
C LYS A 32 6.56 9.51 -10.04
N LYS A 33 7.22 9.49 -8.88
CA LYS A 33 8.53 10.10 -8.66
C LYS A 33 9.62 9.22 -9.24
N LYS A 34 10.59 9.86 -9.90
CA LYS A 34 11.76 9.17 -10.45
C LYS A 34 12.53 8.50 -9.31
N SER A 35 13.12 7.34 -9.57
CA SER A 35 13.90 6.57 -8.59
C SER A 35 14.97 7.43 -7.89
N GLU A 36 15.61 8.33 -8.63
CA GLU A 36 16.61 9.29 -8.10
C GLU A 36 16.02 10.26 -7.07
N GLU A 37 14.80 10.74 -7.29
CA GLU A 37 14.14 11.68 -6.38
C GLU A 37 13.70 10.97 -5.09
N LYS A 38 13.21 9.74 -5.19
CA LYS A 38 12.90 8.90 -4.02
C LYS A 38 14.16 8.67 -3.17
N ALA A 39 15.26 8.24 -3.81
CA ALA A 39 16.52 7.99 -3.12
C ALA A 39 17.07 9.26 -2.45
N ARG A 40 16.91 10.44 -3.08
CA ARG A 40 17.29 11.72 -2.48
C ARG A 40 16.47 12.02 -1.22
N ILE A 41 15.14 11.88 -1.26
CA ILE A 41 14.24 12.13 -0.12
C ILE A 41 14.52 11.15 1.03
N GLU A 42 14.73 9.87 0.73
CA GLU A 42 15.08 8.86 1.73
C GLU A 42 16.41 9.17 2.42
N LYS A 43 17.41 9.62 1.64
CA LYS A 43 18.72 10.03 2.17
C LYS A 43 18.63 11.30 3.02
N GLU A 44 17.93 12.33 2.54
CA GLU A 44 17.77 13.61 3.23
C GLU A 44 16.98 13.47 4.54
N SER A 45 15.99 12.57 4.57
CA SER A 45 15.21 12.25 5.78
C SER A 45 15.92 11.35 6.79
N ARG A 46 17.21 11.05 6.57
CA ARG A 46 17.98 10.09 7.38
C ARG A 46 17.23 8.77 7.56
N ASN A 47 16.66 8.27 6.46
CA ASN A 47 15.92 7.02 6.42
C ASN A 47 14.61 6.95 7.23
N ARG A 48 14.14 8.07 7.78
CA ARG A 48 12.84 8.14 8.48
C ARG A 48 11.65 8.18 7.54
N LEU A 49 11.86 8.60 6.29
CA LEU A 49 10.89 8.46 5.21
C LEU A 49 11.37 7.40 4.25
N ARG A 50 10.44 6.54 3.82
CA ARG A 50 10.66 5.42 2.93
C ARG A 50 9.53 5.36 1.93
N PHE A 51 9.78 4.83 0.74
CA PHE A 51 8.73 4.55 -0.23
C PHE A 51 8.38 3.06 -0.26
N LEU A 52 7.14 2.76 -0.62
CA LEU A 52 6.74 1.40 -0.98
C LEU A 52 7.52 0.91 -2.22
N ASP A 53 7.82 -0.39 -2.24
CA ASP A 53 8.44 -1.04 -3.41
C ASP A 53 7.48 -1.08 -4.61
N ARG A 54 6.17 -1.10 -4.36
CA ARG A 54 5.11 -0.87 -5.35
C ARG A 54 4.65 0.59 -5.30
N SER A 55 3.96 1.02 -6.34
CA SER A 55 3.41 2.37 -6.50
C SER A 55 2.55 2.86 -5.31
N MET A 56 1.77 1.97 -4.69
CA MET A 56 0.85 2.28 -3.60
C MET A 56 0.42 1.01 -2.84
N LEU A 57 -0.22 1.16 -1.69
CA LEU A 57 -0.69 0.03 -0.89
C LEU A 57 -1.66 -0.87 -1.66
N GLU A 58 -2.57 -0.28 -2.45
CA GLU A 58 -3.58 -1.03 -3.21
C GLU A 58 -2.96 -1.99 -4.23
N SER A 59 -1.76 -1.70 -4.72
CA SER A 59 -1.03 -2.59 -5.62
C SER A 59 -0.61 -3.89 -4.93
N TYR A 60 -0.62 -3.96 -3.60
CA TYR A 60 -0.41 -5.19 -2.82
C TYR A 60 -1.70 -5.98 -2.58
N LEU A 61 -2.85 -5.48 -3.02
CA LEU A 61 -4.17 -6.06 -2.75
C LEU A 61 -4.83 -6.64 -4.01
N LEU A 62 -4.12 -6.66 -5.14
CA LEU A 62 -4.61 -7.16 -6.43
C LEU A 62 -4.62 -8.70 -6.47
N GLU A 63 -5.34 -9.32 -5.54
CA GLU A 63 -5.53 -10.77 -5.45
C GLU A 63 -6.99 -11.13 -5.78
N PRO A 64 -7.24 -12.03 -6.76
CA PRO A 64 -8.60 -12.31 -7.23
C PRO A 64 -9.57 -12.80 -6.14
N GLN A 65 -9.13 -13.68 -5.23
CA GLN A 65 -10.01 -14.26 -4.21
C GLN A 65 -10.38 -13.25 -3.13
N ALA A 66 -9.43 -12.41 -2.71
CA ALA A 66 -9.66 -11.33 -1.77
C ALA A 66 -10.65 -10.31 -2.33
N ILE A 67 -10.48 -9.94 -3.61
CA ILE A 67 -11.37 -9.01 -4.30
C ILE A 67 -12.78 -9.60 -4.44
N HIS A 68 -12.88 -10.86 -4.84
CA HIS A 68 -14.17 -11.58 -4.89
C HIS A 68 -14.87 -11.59 -3.53
N ALA A 69 -14.14 -11.94 -2.46
CA ALA A 69 -14.70 -11.97 -1.12
C ALA A 69 -15.17 -10.58 -0.67
N ALA A 70 -14.41 -9.52 -0.95
CA ALA A 70 -14.80 -8.15 -0.63
C ALA A 70 -16.07 -7.73 -1.38
N LEU A 71 -16.20 -8.06 -2.67
CA LEU A 71 -17.41 -7.77 -3.44
C LEU A 71 -18.63 -8.52 -2.90
N VAL A 72 -18.47 -9.81 -2.56
CA VAL A 72 -19.54 -10.61 -1.95
C VAL A 72 -19.95 -10.05 -0.58
N GLU A 73 -18.99 -9.62 0.25
CA GLU A 73 -19.27 -8.99 1.54
C GLU A 73 -20.06 -7.68 1.40
N LEU A 74 -19.82 -6.93 0.32
CA LEU A 74 -20.59 -5.73 -0.04
C LEU A 74 -21.97 -6.03 -0.65
N GLY A 75 -22.33 -7.30 -0.84
CA GLY A 75 -23.62 -7.73 -1.39
C GLY A 75 -23.66 -7.82 -2.91
N CYS A 76 -22.50 -7.81 -3.58
CA CYS A 76 -22.41 -8.07 -5.02
C CYS A 76 -22.44 -9.58 -5.29
N ASP A 77 -23.45 -10.03 -6.04
CA ASP A 77 -23.52 -11.41 -6.53
C ASP A 77 -22.64 -11.54 -7.78
N CYS A 78 -21.43 -12.06 -7.59
CA CYS A 78 -20.45 -12.23 -8.64
C CYS A 78 -19.67 -13.55 -8.47
N GLU A 79 -19.23 -14.11 -9.59
CA GLU A 79 -18.39 -15.30 -9.62
C GLU A 79 -16.91 -14.93 -9.62
N LEU A 80 -16.08 -15.77 -9.01
CA LEU A 80 -14.62 -15.58 -8.96
C LEU A 80 -14.00 -15.47 -10.36
N ASP A 81 -14.55 -16.17 -11.35
CA ASP A 81 -14.04 -16.12 -12.72
C ASP A 81 -14.29 -14.77 -13.41
N GLN A 82 -15.32 -14.02 -13.01
CA GLN A 82 -15.52 -12.64 -13.46
C GLN A 82 -14.39 -11.72 -12.94
N VAL A 83 -14.02 -11.88 -11.67
CA VAL A 83 -12.91 -11.13 -11.05
C VAL A 83 -11.57 -11.48 -11.71
N ARG A 84 -11.31 -12.77 -11.94
CA ARG A 84 -10.11 -13.24 -12.65
C ARG A 84 -10.06 -12.70 -14.08
N GLY A 85 -11.18 -12.73 -14.79
CA GLY A 85 -11.31 -12.18 -16.13
C GLY A 85 -10.97 -10.69 -16.16
N ALA A 86 -11.55 -9.92 -15.24
CA ALA A 86 -11.25 -8.49 -15.11
C ALA A 86 -9.77 -8.22 -14.83
N LEU A 87 -9.16 -8.94 -13.88
CA LEU A 87 -7.73 -8.79 -13.57
C LEU A 87 -6.81 -9.23 -14.71
N SER A 88 -7.19 -10.25 -15.49
CA SER A 88 -6.37 -10.72 -16.61
C SER A 88 -6.24 -9.69 -17.74
N SER A 89 -7.14 -8.71 -17.81
CA SER A 89 -7.06 -7.59 -18.75
C SER A 89 -6.02 -6.54 -18.33
N VAL A 90 -5.58 -6.57 -17.07
CA VAL A 90 -4.55 -5.68 -16.54
C VAL A 90 -3.19 -6.31 -16.78
N ASP A 91 -2.28 -5.55 -17.40
CA ASP A 91 -0.89 -5.98 -17.53
C ASP A 91 -0.18 -5.92 -16.17
N LEU A 92 -0.17 -7.05 -15.47
CA LEU A 92 0.49 -7.21 -14.16
C LEU A 92 2.00 -7.49 -14.27
N SER A 93 2.60 -7.44 -15.47
CA SER A 93 4.03 -7.74 -15.67
C SER A 93 4.96 -6.78 -14.92
N ASP A 94 4.54 -5.52 -14.74
CA ASP A 94 5.24 -4.52 -13.94
C ASP A 94 4.35 -3.98 -12.81
N ILE A 95 4.00 -4.87 -11.87
CA ILE A 95 3.16 -4.53 -10.69
C ILE A 95 3.73 -3.39 -9.83
N SER A 96 5.03 -3.08 -9.98
CA SER A 96 5.68 -1.98 -9.26
C SER A 96 5.17 -0.60 -9.71
N ARG A 97 4.66 -0.49 -10.94
CA ARG A 97 4.21 0.78 -11.55
C ARG A 97 2.70 0.90 -11.72
N ILE A 98 1.95 -0.17 -11.44
CA ILE A 98 0.50 -0.20 -11.63
C ILE A 98 -0.19 0.69 -10.63
N ASP A 99 -1.18 1.46 -11.06
CA ASP A 99 -2.06 2.18 -10.15
C ASP A 99 -3.11 1.20 -9.58
N GLY A 100 -2.80 0.56 -8.45
CA GLY A 100 -3.67 -0.44 -7.86
C GLY A 100 -5.03 0.11 -7.45
N ALA A 101 -5.10 1.37 -7.00
CA ALA A 101 -6.36 2.01 -6.64
C ALA A 101 -7.26 2.18 -7.87
N LYS A 102 -6.68 2.63 -9.00
CA LYS A 102 -7.42 2.73 -10.26
C LYS A 102 -7.93 1.36 -10.73
N VAL A 103 -7.10 0.32 -10.66
CA VAL A 103 -7.52 -1.05 -11.03
C VAL A 103 -8.69 -1.51 -10.17
N LEU A 104 -8.63 -1.30 -8.86
CA LEU A 104 -9.73 -1.67 -7.95
C LEU A 104 -10.99 -0.86 -8.23
N HIS A 105 -10.89 0.44 -8.52
CA HIS A 105 -12.04 1.27 -8.92
C HIS A 105 -12.72 0.73 -10.19
N GLU A 106 -11.95 0.43 -11.23
CA GLU A 106 -12.48 -0.08 -12.50
C GLU A 106 -13.09 -1.48 -12.33
N LEU A 107 -12.47 -2.33 -11.52
CA LEU A 107 -12.95 -3.68 -11.24
C LEU A 107 -14.26 -3.66 -10.43
N PHE A 108 -14.33 -2.87 -9.36
CA PHE A 108 -15.55 -2.76 -8.54
C PHE A 108 -16.71 -2.21 -9.37
N ALA A 109 -16.48 -1.15 -10.14
CA ALA A 109 -17.50 -0.59 -11.01
C ALA A 109 -17.94 -1.56 -12.12
N SER A 110 -17.02 -2.27 -12.77
CA SER A 110 -17.37 -3.20 -13.86
C SER A 110 -18.14 -4.43 -13.38
N ILE A 111 -17.74 -5.03 -12.26
CA ILE A 111 -18.38 -6.26 -11.75
C ILE A 111 -19.73 -5.97 -11.09
N SER A 112 -19.83 -4.86 -10.36
CA SER A 112 -21.07 -4.49 -9.66
C SER A 112 -22.11 -3.79 -10.54
N ASP A 113 -21.86 -3.64 -11.85
CA ASP A 113 -22.68 -2.80 -12.74
C ASP A 113 -22.83 -1.37 -12.18
N ALA A 114 -21.70 -0.81 -11.75
CA ALA A 114 -21.55 0.50 -11.10
C ALA A 114 -22.34 0.72 -9.79
N LYS A 115 -22.83 -0.35 -9.15
CA LYS A 115 -23.52 -0.26 -7.84
C LYS A 115 -22.56 -0.02 -6.69
N GLU A 116 -21.37 -0.62 -6.77
CA GLU A 116 -20.32 -0.48 -5.78
C GLU A 116 -19.14 0.34 -6.35
N GLU A 117 -18.75 1.35 -5.60
CA GLU A 117 -17.53 2.12 -5.82
C GLU A 117 -16.46 1.61 -4.86
N PHE A 118 -15.23 1.40 -5.35
CA PHE A 118 -14.11 1.14 -4.46
C PHE A 118 -13.84 2.33 -3.54
N ARG A 119 -13.79 2.09 -2.23
CA ARG A 119 -13.54 3.10 -1.20
C ARG A 119 -12.38 2.64 -0.33
N LYS A 120 -11.23 3.31 -0.46
CA LYS A 120 -10.00 2.98 0.30
C LYS A 120 -10.24 2.78 1.79
N THR A 121 -11.05 3.63 2.42
CA THR A 121 -11.31 3.57 3.87
C THR A 121 -12.17 2.38 4.30
N ARG A 122 -13.01 1.84 3.41
CA ARG A 122 -13.90 0.71 3.66
C ARG A 122 -13.27 -0.61 3.19
N ASP A 123 -12.77 -0.61 1.95
CA ASP A 123 -12.47 -1.83 1.21
C ASP A 123 -11.04 -2.33 1.44
N VAL A 124 -10.08 -1.43 1.68
CA VAL A 124 -8.70 -1.85 2.02
C VAL A 124 -8.66 -2.68 3.31
N PRO A 125 -9.31 -2.28 4.42
CA PRO A 125 -9.37 -3.12 5.62
C PRO A 125 -9.98 -4.50 5.37
N ILE A 126 -11.03 -4.59 4.54
CA ILE A 126 -11.70 -5.86 4.17
C ILE A 126 -10.71 -6.75 3.42
N LEU A 127 -10.10 -6.22 2.35
CA LEU A 127 -9.11 -6.95 1.53
C LEU A 127 -7.92 -7.44 2.36
N VAL A 128 -7.34 -6.56 3.17
CA VAL A 128 -6.19 -6.90 4.03
C VAL A 128 -6.57 -7.96 5.06
N SER A 129 -7.72 -7.81 5.73
CA SER A 129 -8.17 -8.78 6.73
C SER A 129 -8.41 -10.16 6.11
N TRP A 130 -9.02 -10.18 4.92
CA TRP A 130 -9.22 -11.43 4.19
C TRP A 130 -7.89 -12.07 3.79
N LEU A 131 -6.94 -11.29 3.26
CA LEU A 131 -5.62 -11.78 2.87
C LEU A 131 -4.85 -12.36 4.05
N ILE A 132 -4.85 -11.68 5.20
CA ILE A 132 -4.18 -12.19 6.42
C ILE A 132 -4.78 -13.53 6.84
N ALA A 133 -6.10 -13.68 6.75
CA ALA A 133 -6.80 -14.90 7.19
C ALA A 133 -6.67 -16.07 6.20
N ASN A 134 -6.61 -15.81 4.89
CA ASN A 134 -6.76 -16.85 3.86
C ASN A 134 -5.51 -17.05 2.98
N ASN A 135 -4.74 -15.99 2.73
CA ASN A 135 -3.56 -16.04 1.87
C ASN A 135 -2.47 -15.04 2.32
N PRO A 136 -1.89 -15.23 3.52
CA PRO A 136 -0.94 -14.26 4.09
C PRO A 136 0.36 -14.16 3.29
N ASP A 137 0.70 -15.18 2.50
CA ASP A 137 1.88 -15.19 1.64
C ASP A 137 1.75 -14.25 0.44
N PHE A 138 0.52 -13.89 0.02
CA PHE A 138 0.33 -12.84 -0.98
C PHE A 138 0.88 -11.48 -0.50
N LEU A 139 0.83 -11.24 0.81
CA LEU A 139 1.38 -10.04 1.45
C LEU A 139 2.88 -10.19 1.81
N ALA A 140 3.55 -11.28 1.41
CA ALA A 140 4.97 -11.49 1.70
C ALA A 140 5.87 -10.31 1.28
N PRO A 141 5.70 -9.68 0.09
CA PRO A 141 6.53 -8.52 -0.28
C PRO A 141 6.34 -7.32 0.65
N LEU A 142 5.11 -7.06 1.11
CA LEU A 142 4.82 -6.00 2.07
C LEU A 142 5.41 -6.35 3.45
N ARG A 143 5.26 -7.60 3.88
CA ARG A 143 5.85 -8.12 5.13
C ARG A 143 7.37 -7.99 5.14
N GLU A 144 8.04 -8.36 4.05
CA GLU A 144 9.51 -8.24 3.90
C GLU A 144 9.98 -6.79 3.92
N LEU A 145 9.23 -5.87 3.29
CA LEU A 145 9.49 -4.44 3.39
C LEU A 145 9.38 -3.97 4.84
N LEU A 146 8.28 -4.28 5.53
CA LEU A 146 8.09 -3.89 6.93
C LEU A 146 9.15 -4.52 7.85
N GLN A 147 9.52 -5.78 7.64
CA GLN A 147 10.60 -6.43 8.40
C GLN A 147 11.95 -5.72 8.20
N ARG A 148 12.31 -5.37 6.96
CA ARG A 148 13.52 -4.58 6.72
C ARG A 148 13.47 -3.27 7.50
N LEU A 149 12.35 -2.55 7.46
CA LEU A 149 12.24 -1.26 8.14
C LEU A 149 12.28 -1.36 9.66
N LEU A 150 11.68 -2.41 10.24
CA LEU A 150 11.62 -2.59 11.69
C LEU A 150 12.90 -3.23 12.27
N LEU A 151 13.67 -3.97 11.47
CA LEU A 151 14.87 -4.67 11.92
C LEU A 151 16.20 -3.94 11.63
N ILE A 152 16.18 -2.87 10.81
CA ILE A 152 17.39 -2.08 10.50
C ILE A 152 17.91 -1.27 11.71
N ASP A 153 17.08 -1.01 12.72
CA ASP A 153 17.44 -0.10 13.83
C ASP A 153 18.24 -0.72 14.99
N GLU A 154 18.44 -2.05 15.04
CA GLU A 154 19.26 -2.65 16.11
C GLU A 154 20.78 -2.45 15.93
N VAL A 155 21.26 -2.05 14.75
CA VAL A 155 22.70 -2.09 14.41
C VAL A 155 23.38 -0.71 14.40
N SER A 156 22.64 0.41 14.57
CA SER A 156 23.18 1.75 14.31
C SER A 156 23.37 2.68 15.53
N HIS A 157 23.37 2.16 16.76
CA HIS A 157 23.77 2.92 17.95
C HIS A 157 25.13 2.42 18.49
N PRO A 158 26.28 2.96 18.04
CA PRO A 158 27.49 2.83 18.85
C PRO A 158 27.28 3.64 20.14
N ALA A 159 27.57 2.98 21.26
CA ALA A 159 27.68 3.59 22.59
C ALA A 159 28.77 4.68 22.64
#